data_AF-A0AAN8HML7-F1
#
_entry.id   AF-A0AAN8HML7-F1
#
_cell.length_a   1.000
_cell.length_b   1.000
_cell.length_c   1.000
_cell.angle_alpha   90.00
_cell.angle_beta   90.00
_cell.angle_gamma   90.00
#
_symmetry.space_group_name_H-M   'P 1'
#
loop_
_entity.id
_entity.type
_entity.pdbx_description
1 polymer ?
#
loop_
_entity_poly.entity_id
_entity_poly.type
_entity_poly.pdbx_seq_one_letter_code
_entity_poly.pdbx_strand_id
1 'polypeptide(L)'
;MMEEELNYVTVTFKTKEKSNDMEAIYDEVNTLEKNVLDADPAAPEKENKAQRYTPLHLVAAALGILCFILVSAFIAVRIHFNTVMSEQHREENNFMAENLKLGTEITDLKRQREELTRERDQLNWTLGVIMEYQDLPVKTLCPQKVCKPCLDGWVPFQSNCYLFKADKYYNDWKTWQDSRSDCQRMRADLVMIESLEEQEFINNHTEDYHIDDNHGYWIGLSKTGKWTWLDGRNLTVT
;
A
#
# COMPACT_ATOMS: atom_id res chain seq x y z
N MET A 1 -10.54 -25.07 13.12
CA MET A 1 -10.69 -26.05 12.03
C MET A 1 -11.11 -25.24 10.81
N MET A 2 -10.29 -25.31 9.75
CA MET A 2 -10.64 -25.08 8.32
C MET A 2 -12.11 -25.45 8.03
N GLU A 3 -12.89 -24.76 7.22
CA GLU A 3 -12.80 -24.34 5.80
C GLU A 3 -13.87 -23.22 5.61
N GLU A 4 -13.88 -22.37 4.59
CA GLU A 4 -14.05 -22.69 3.18
C GLU A 4 -13.51 -21.55 2.29
N GLU A 5 -12.61 -21.89 1.37
CA GLU A 5 -12.42 -21.12 0.15
C GLU A 5 -13.57 -21.45 -0.80
N LEU A 6 -14.26 -20.43 -1.33
CA LEU A 6 -15.07 -20.63 -2.52
C LEU A 6 -14.73 -19.64 -3.63
N ASN A 7 -14.11 -20.24 -4.63
CA ASN A 7 -13.73 -19.76 -5.95
C ASN A 7 -14.90 -19.12 -6.70
N TYR A 8 -14.65 -18.01 -7.39
CA TYR A 8 -15.55 -17.51 -8.41
C TYR A 8 -14.90 -17.56 -9.80
N VAL A 9 -15.68 -18.02 -10.77
CA VAL A 9 -15.32 -18.10 -12.19
C VAL A 9 -16.00 -16.96 -12.92
N THR A 10 -15.24 -16.24 -13.73
CA THR A 10 -15.76 -15.17 -14.60
C THR A 10 -16.33 -15.78 -15.89
N VAL A 11 -17.62 -15.55 -16.15
CA VAL A 11 -18.26 -15.93 -17.41
C VAL A 11 -18.10 -14.78 -18.41
N THR A 12 -17.46 -15.04 -19.54
CA THR A 12 -17.43 -14.10 -20.67
C THR A 12 -18.54 -14.45 -21.66
N PHE A 13 -19.39 -13.46 -21.94
CA PHE A 13 -20.43 -13.60 -22.96
C PHE A 13 -19.87 -13.13 -24.30
N LYS A 14 -19.73 -14.07 -25.25
CA LYS A 14 -19.57 -13.75 -26.68
C LYS A 14 -20.85 -14.10 -27.41
N THR A 15 -21.49 -13.08 -27.98
CA THR A 15 -22.53 -13.20 -29.00
C THR A 15 -22.50 -11.93 -29.84
N LYS A 16 -22.55 -11.95 -31.18
CA LYS A 16 -22.37 -12.98 -32.20
C LYS A 16 -22.23 -12.18 -33.51
N GLU A 17 -21.18 -12.40 -34.29
CA GLU A 17 -21.20 -12.01 -35.71
C GLU A 17 -22.32 -12.78 -36.40
N LYS A 18 -23.13 -12.07 -37.19
CA LYS A 18 -24.12 -12.70 -38.06
C LYS A 18 -23.60 -12.63 -39.49
N SER A 19 -23.25 -13.82 -40.00
CA SER A 19 -23.07 -14.13 -41.42
C SER A 19 -24.42 -14.25 -42.13
N ASN A 20 -24.39 -14.00 -43.44
CA ASN A 20 -25.44 -14.00 -44.46
C ASN A 20 -26.47 -15.15 -44.43
N ASP A 21 -27.70 -14.84 -44.85
CA ASP A 21 -28.46 -15.49 -45.95
C ASP A 21 -29.79 -14.71 -46.15
N MET A 22 -30.00 -14.07 -47.30
CA MET A 22 -30.67 -14.56 -48.53
C MET A 22 -32.20 -14.44 -48.46
N GLU A 23 -32.77 -13.49 -49.21
CA GLU A 23 -33.99 -13.74 -50.01
C GLU A 23 -34.11 -12.68 -51.11
N ALA A 24 -33.92 -13.11 -52.35
CA ALA A 24 -34.39 -12.42 -53.54
C ALA A 24 -35.71 -13.08 -53.94
N ILE A 25 -36.79 -12.31 -54.04
CA ILE A 25 -37.99 -12.68 -54.79
C ILE A 25 -38.41 -11.47 -55.64
N TYR A 26 -38.62 -11.78 -56.92
CA TYR A 26 -38.99 -10.92 -58.03
C TYR A 26 -40.44 -10.44 -57.96
N ASP A 27 -40.72 -9.36 -58.69
CA ASP A 27 -41.89 -9.38 -59.57
C ASP A 27 -41.52 -8.81 -60.95
N GLU A 28 -42.10 -9.45 -61.96
CA GLU A 28 -41.85 -9.33 -63.39
C GLU A 28 -42.63 -8.20 -64.09
N VAL A 29 -42.03 -7.72 -65.19
CA VAL A 29 -42.66 -7.38 -66.48
C VAL A 29 -43.72 -6.28 -66.52
N ASN A 30 -43.37 -5.17 -67.19
CA ASN A 30 -44.04 -4.91 -68.46
C ASN A 30 -43.10 -4.37 -69.54
N THR A 31 -43.14 -5.12 -70.65
CA THR A 31 -42.68 -4.90 -72.02
C THR A 31 -42.91 -3.48 -72.55
N LEU A 32 -42.11 -2.94 -73.48
CA LEU A 32 -41.99 -3.40 -74.86
C LEU A 32 -40.71 -2.92 -75.55
N GLU A 33 -40.14 -3.85 -76.31
CA GLU A 33 -39.21 -3.68 -77.42
C GLU A 33 -39.64 -2.58 -78.40
N LYS A 34 -38.67 -1.87 -78.99
CA LYS A 34 -38.26 -2.15 -80.39
C LYS A 34 -36.96 -1.45 -80.77
N ASN A 35 -35.96 -2.26 -81.10
CA ASN A 35 -34.89 -1.93 -82.02
C ASN A 35 -35.48 -1.61 -83.39
N VAL A 36 -35.01 -0.55 -84.05
CA VAL A 36 -34.90 -0.52 -85.52
C VAL A 36 -33.60 0.18 -85.89
N LEU A 37 -32.79 -0.53 -86.67
CA LEU A 37 -31.62 -0.07 -87.45
C LEU A 37 -31.98 1.21 -88.24
N ASP A 38 -31.08 2.15 -88.52
CA ASP A 38 -30.14 2.04 -89.63
C ASP A 38 -29.03 3.10 -89.50
N ALA A 39 -27.79 2.69 -89.80
CA ALA A 39 -26.74 3.56 -90.35
C ALA A 39 -27.12 3.86 -91.82
N ASP A 40 -26.87 4.98 -92.48
CA ASP A 40 -25.80 5.99 -92.45
C ASP A 40 -26.26 7.15 -93.41
N PRO A 41 -25.38 7.97 -94.01
CA PRO A 41 -24.76 9.20 -93.54
C PRO A 41 -25.45 10.47 -94.10
N ALA A 42 -25.44 11.59 -93.37
CA ALA A 42 -25.36 12.94 -93.95
C ALA A 42 -25.44 13.99 -92.84
N ALA A 43 -24.31 14.64 -92.56
CA ALA A 43 -24.33 16.05 -92.22
C ALA A 43 -24.97 16.80 -93.41
N PRO A 44 -25.79 17.84 -93.17
CA PRO A 44 -25.23 19.07 -92.64
C PRO A 44 -26.10 19.76 -91.58
N GLU A 45 -25.44 20.68 -90.87
CA GLU A 45 -26.05 21.79 -90.15
C GLU A 45 -26.98 21.44 -88.99
N LYS A 46 -26.37 21.32 -87.80
CA LYS A 46 -27.07 21.74 -86.58
C LYS A 46 -26.45 23.04 -86.13
N GLU A 47 -27.31 24.06 -86.12
CA GLU A 47 -27.20 25.28 -85.35
C GLU A 47 -26.34 25.10 -84.10
N ASN A 48 -25.56 26.13 -83.76
CA ASN A 48 -25.15 26.38 -82.40
C ASN A 48 -26.38 26.48 -81.47
N LYS A 49 -27.03 25.36 -81.16
CA LYS A 49 -27.69 25.20 -79.88
C LYS A 49 -26.57 24.84 -78.93
N ALA A 50 -25.82 25.86 -78.54
CA ALA A 50 -25.33 25.94 -77.19
C ALA A 50 -26.54 25.54 -76.34
N GLN A 51 -26.53 24.29 -75.85
CA GLN A 51 -27.50 23.80 -74.89
C GLN A 51 -27.47 24.86 -73.81
N ARG A 52 -28.52 25.69 -73.80
CA ARG A 52 -28.59 26.89 -72.98
C ARG A 52 -28.79 26.34 -71.58
N TYR A 53 -27.69 25.97 -70.94
CA TYR A 53 -27.60 25.82 -69.50
C TYR A 53 -28.04 27.17 -68.98
N THR A 54 -29.33 27.23 -68.64
CA THR A 54 -29.98 28.38 -68.09
C THR A 54 -29.13 28.83 -66.90
N PRO A 55 -28.90 30.13 -66.69
CA PRO A 55 -28.17 30.63 -65.51
C PRO A 55 -28.67 30.00 -64.20
N LEU A 56 -29.93 29.54 -64.17
CA LEU A 56 -30.56 28.76 -63.10
C LEU A 56 -29.83 27.45 -62.69
N HIS A 57 -29.37 26.62 -63.64
CA HIS A 57 -28.72 25.34 -63.31
C HIS A 57 -27.32 25.53 -62.73
N LEU A 58 -26.61 26.55 -63.23
CA LEU A 58 -25.30 26.93 -62.71
C LEU A 58 -25.43 27.50 -61.29
N VAL A 59 -26.46 28.31 -61.05
CA VAL A 59 -26.78 28.85 -59.72
C VAL A 59 -27.18 27.74 -58.75
N ALA A 60 -28.00 26.76 -59.17
CA ALA A 60 -28.37 25.62 -58.34
C ALA A 60 -27.15 24.73 -57.97
N ALA A 61 -26.25 24.49 -58.93
CA ALA A 61 -25.00 23.78 -58.66
C ALA A 61 -24.08 24.55 -57.70
N ALA A 62 -23.96 25.87 -57.88
CA ALA A 62 -23.18 26.73 -56.99
C ALA A 62 -23.75 26.76 -55.57
N LEU A 63 -25.08 26.83 -55.42
CA LEU A 63 -25.76 26.77 -54.12
C LEU A 63 -25.58 25.40 -53.44
N GLY A 64 -25.67 24.31 -54.19
CA GLY A 64 -25.40 22.97 -53.68
C GLY A 64 -23.97 22.84 -53.13
N ILE A 65 -22.97 23.29 -53.89
CA ILE A 65 -21.56 23.31 -53.45
C ILE A 65 -21.39 24.16 -52.19
N LEU A 66 -22.01 25.34 -52.15
CA LEU A 66 -21.96 26.22 -50.98
C LEU A 66 -22.58 25.56 -49.75
N CYS A 67 -23.73 24.88 -49.89
CA CYS A 67 -24.31 24.08 -48.82
C CYS A 67 -23.39 22.94 -48.37
N PHE A 68 -22.76 22.20 -49.29
CA PHE A 68 -21.81 21.14 -48.93
C PHE A 68 -20.61 21.68 -48.15
N ILE A 69 -20.07 22.85 -48.52
CA ILE A 69 -18.97 23.50 -47.80
C ILE A 69 -19.41 23.94 -46.40
N LEU A 70 -20.62 24.49 -46.26
CA LEU A 70 -21.14 24.90 -44.95
C LEU A 70 -21.40 23.69 -44.03
N VAL A 71 -21.92 22.59 -44.58
CA VAL A 71 -22.16 21.36 -43.81
C VAL A 71 -20.85 20.73 -43.37
N SER A 72 -19.84 20.63 -44.24
CA SER A 72 -18.53 20.08 -43.86
C SER A 72 -17.82 20.94 -42.82
N ALA A 73 -17.89 22.26 -42.95
CA ALA A 73 -17.37 23.19 -41.94
C ALA A 73 -18.08 23.03 -40.59
N PHE A 74 -19.40 22.88 -40.57
CA PHE A 74 -20.15 22.64 -39.33
C PHE A 74 -19.77 21.31 -38.67
N ILE A 75 -19.65 20.23 -39.46
CA ILE A 75 -19.21 18.93 -38.94
C ILE A 75 -17.79 19.03 -38.36
N ALA A 76 -16.87 19.70 -39.06
CA ALA A 76 -15.51 19.91 -38.58
C ALA A 76 -15.48 20.71 -37.26
N VAL A 77 -16.27 21.78 -37.15
CA VAL A 77 -16.41 22.57 -35.91
C VAL A 77 -16.99 21.72 -34.78
N ARG A 78 -17.99 20.88 -35.07
CA ARG A 78 -18.56 19.97 -34.06
C ARG A 78 -17.54 18.96 -33.56
N ILE A 79 -16.77 18.35 -34.45
CA ILE A 79 -15.70 17.42 -34.06
C ILE A 79 -14.65 18.16 -33.22
N HIS A 80 -14.18 19.32 -33.67
CA HIS A 80 -13.20 20.11 -32.93
C HIS A 80 -13.70 20.49 -31.53
N PHE A 81 -14.93 20.99 -31.43
CA PHE A 81 -15.55 21.33 -30.14
C PHE A 81 -15.70 20.09 -29.25
N ASN A 82 -16.17 18.96 -29.79
CA ASN A 82 -16.31 17.72 -29.03
C ASN A 82 -14.96 17.20 -28.52
N THR A 83 -13.91 17.24 -29.35
CA THR A 83 -12.56 16.84 -28.95
C THR A 83 -12.03 17.74 -27.84
N VAL A 84 -12.08 19.06 -28.03
CA VAL A 84 -11.60 20.03 -27.02
C VAL A 84 -12.37 19.90 -25.71
N MET A 85 -13.70 19.79 -25.77
CA MET A 85 -14.52 19.59 -24.58
C MET A 85 -14.22 18.26 -23.88
N SER A 86 -13.92 17.19 -24.63
CA SER A 86 -13.55 15.90 -24.06
C SER A 86 -12.18 15.93 -23.37
N GLU A 87 -11.22 16.65 -23.95
CA GLU A 87 -9.88 16.83 -23.36
C GLU A 87 -9.96 17.63 -22.07
N GLN A 88 -10.70 18.75 -22.07
CA GLN A 88 -10.89 19.58 -20.89
C GLN A 88 -11.62 18.83 -19.78
N HIS A 89 -12.67 18.07 -20.11
CA HIS A 89 -13.37 17.26 -19.12
C HIS A 89 -12.47 16.15 -18.54
N ARG A 90 -11.57 15.57 -19.34
CA ARG A 90 -10.59 14.58 -18.87
C ARG A 90 -9.58 15.21 -17.90
N GLU A 91 -9.09 16.41 -18.18
CA GLU A 91 -8.18 17.13 -17.29
C GLU A 91 -8.85 17.48 -15.96
N GLU A 92 -10.10 17.95 -16.00
CA GLU A 92 -10.90 18.23 -14.80
C GLU A 92 -11.11 16.97 -13.95
N ASN A 93 -11.48 15.83 -14.56
CA ASN A 93 -11.65 14.56 -13.86
C ASN A 93 -10.33 14.04 -13.26
N ASN A 94 -9.21 14.19 -13.97
CA ASN A 94 -7.90 13.81 -13.47
C ASN A 94 -7.51 14.66 -12.25
N PHE A 95 -7.71 15.98 -12.35
CA PHE A 95 -7.45 16.90 -11.24
C PHE A 95 -8.36 16.61 -10.05
N MET A 96 -9.64 16.30 -10.30
CA MET A 96 -10.58 15.92 -9.24
C MET A 96 -10.15 14.62 -8.53
N ALA A 97 -9.68 13.61 -9.28
CA ALA A 97 -9.17 12.38 -8.72
C ALA A 97 -7.90 12.60 -7.88
N GLU A 98 -6.98 13.45 -8.35
CA GLU A 98 -5.77 13.81 -7.63
C GLU A 98 -6.08 14.59 -6.33
N ASN A 99 -6.97 15.56 -6.37
CA ASN A 99 -7.40 16.29 -5.18
C ASN A 99 -8.16 15.40 -4.20
N LEU A 100 -8.99 14.48 -4.68
CA LEU A 100 -9.66 13.49 -3.83
C LEU A 100 -8.63 12.61 -3.14
N LYS A 101 -7.65 12.09 -3.89
CA LYS A 101 -6.55 11.29 -3.36
C LYS A 101 -5.79 12.07 -2.29
N LEU A 102 -5.39 13.30 -2.59
CA LEU A 102 -4.69 14.16 -1.64
C LEU A 102 -5.54 14.44 -0.39
N GLY A 103 -6.85 14.64 -0.54
CA GLY A 103 -7.79 14.77 0.56
C GLY A 103 -7.79 13.54 1.46
N THR A 104 -7.81 12.33 0.89
CA THR A 104 -7.74 11.08 1.66
C THR A 104 -6.42 10.94 2.42
N GLU A 105 -5.29 11.25 1.79
CA GLU A 105 -3.97 11.22 2.42
C GLU A 105 -3.88 12.23 3.58
N ILE A 106 -4.40 13.45 3.40
CA ILE A 106 -4.47 14.47 4.46
C ILE A 106 -5.31 13.96 5.64
N THR A 107 -6.46 13.35 5.38
CA THR A 107 -7.31 12.80 6.46
C THR A 107 -6.63 11.66 7.19
N ASP A 108 -5.91 10.78 6.48
CA ASP A 108 -5.20 9.66 7.09
C ASP A 108 -4.01 10.13 7.93
N LEU A 109 -3.18 11.03 7.40
CA LEU A 109 -2.07 11.62 8.13
C LEU A 109 -2.55 12.40 9.36
N LYS A 110 -3.70 13.08 9.26
CA LYS A 110 -4.31 13.77 10.40
C LYS A 110 -4.74 12.77 11.47
N ARG A 111 -5.39 11.66 11.09
CA ARG A 111 -5.76 10.57 12.00
C ARG A 111 -4.53 9.98 12.70
N GLN A 112 -3.47 9.64 11.94
CA GLN A 112 -2.22 9.11 12.51
C GLN A 112 -1.58 10.11 13.49
N ARG A 113 -1.60 11.41 13.17
CA ARG A 113 -1.11 12.45 14.09
C ARG A 113 -1.92 12.48 15.38
N GLU A 114 -3.24 12.42 15.31
CA GLU A 114 -4.12 12.43 16.48
C GLU A 114 -3.90 11.18 17.35
N GLU A 115 -3.70 10.02 16.72
CA GLU A 115 -3.37 8.75 17.39
C GLU A 115 -2.04 8.84 18.14
N LEU A 116 -0.96 9.26 17.47
CA LEU A 116 0.36 9.48 18.09
C LEU A 116 0.32 10.53 19.20
N THR A 117 -0.49 11.59 19.03
CA THR A 117 -0.69 12.64 20.04
C THR A 117 -1.35 12.05 21.29
N ARG A 118 -2.35 11.19 21.12
CA ARG A 118 -3.03 10.51 22.22
C ARG A 118 -2.10 9.55 22.94
N GLU A 119 -1.32 8.74 22.22
CA GLU A 119 -0.33 7.85 22.83
C GLU A 119 0.71 8.62 23.65
N ARG A 120 1.24 9.71 23.09
CA ARG A 120 2.15 10.63 23.79
C ARG A 120 1.51 11.17 25.07
N ASP A 121 0.28 11.66 25.00
CA ASP A 121 -0.40 12.25 26.15
C ASP A 121 -0.71 11.20 27.22
N GLN A 122 -1.09 9.98 26.82
CA GLN A 122 -1.27 8.85 27.72
C GLN A 122 0.04 8.43 28.40
N LEU A 123 1.15 8.39 27.66
CA LEU A 123 2.46 8.11 28.21
C LEU A 123 2.90 9.21 29.19
N ASN A 124 2.71 10.48 28.83
CA ASN A 124 3.05 11.62 29.68
C ASN A 124 2.20 11.64 30.98
N TRP A 125 0.92 11.30 30.89
CA TRP A 125 0.06 11.13 32.06
C TRP A 125 0.57 10.02 32.98
N THR A 126 0.87 8.84 32.40
CA THR A 126 1.40 7.69 33.14
C THR A 126 2.72 8.02 33.82
N LEU A 127 3.60 8.74 33.13
CA LEU A 127 4.86 9.21 33.67
C LEU A 127 4.64 10.18 34.85
N GLY A 128 3.67 11.10 34.72
CA GLY A 128 3.29 12.00 35.82
C GLY A 128 2.86 11.23 37.07
N VAL A 129 2.01 10.21 36.91
CA VAL A 129 1.60 9.33 38.02
C VAL A 129 2.80 8.60 38.63
N ILE A 130 3.67 8.00 37.80
CA ILE A 130 4.88 7.29 38.28
C ILE A 130 5.81 8.23 39.06
N MET A 131 5.93 9.49 38.64
CA MET A 131 6.74 10.50 39.31
C MET A 131 6.23 10.87 40.72
N GLU A 132 4.95 10.62 41.03
CA GLU A 132 4.38 10.86 42.37
C GLU A 132 4.70 9.74 43.38
N TYR A 133 5.06 8.53 42.92
CA TYR A 133 5.39 7.40 43.79
C TYR A 133 6.77 7.57 44.43
N GLN A 134 6.82 7.65 45.75
CA GLN A 134 8.06 7.85 46.52
C GLN A 134 8.98 6.62 46.53
N ASP A 135 8.44 5.42 46.34
CA ASP A 135 9.21 4.17 46.38
C ASP A 135 9.97 3.85 45.10
N LEU A 136 9.60 4.53 44.00
CA LEU A 136 10.22 4.35 42.70
C LEU A 136 11.47 5.26 42.65
N PRO A 137 12.64 4.78 42.19
CA PRO A 137 13.87 5.57 42.19
C PRO A 137 13.88 6.61 41.04
N VAL A 138 12.79 7.38 40.92
CA VAL A 138 12.52 8.39 39.87
C VAL A 138 13.64 9.42 39.82
N LYS A 139 14.14 9.87 40.98
CA LYS A 139 15.24 10.84 41.04
C LYS A 139 16.53 10.29 40.41
N THR A 140 16.77 8.99 40.53
CA THR A 140 17.96 8.31 40.00
C THR A 140 17.78 7.94 38.52
N LEU A 141 16.59 7.46 38.15
CA LEU A 141 16.25 7.09 36.76
C LEU A 141 16.06 8.31 35.87
N CYS A 142 15.48 9.39 36.38
CA CYS A 142 15.07 10.57 35.62
C CYS A 142 15.67 11.88 36.18
N PRO A 143 17.01 12.02 36.22
CA PRO A 143 17.62 13.28 36.61
C PRO A 143 17.16 14.39 35.66
N GLN A 144 16.75 15.53 36.21
CA GLN A 144 16.30 16.70 35.42
C GLN A 144 15.16 16.40 34.42
N LYS A 145 14.25 15.46 34.76
CA LYS A 145 13.12 15.02 33.92
C LYS A 145 13.53 14.29 32.62
N VAL A 146 14.79 13.89 32.49
CA VAL A 146 15.26 13.05 31.38
C VAL A 146 15.52 11.66 31.93
N CYS A 147 14.70 10.69 31.52
CA CYS A 147 14.78 9.31 32.00
C CYS A 147 15.81 8.50 31.23
N LYS A 148 16.62 7.71 31.95
CA LYS A 148 17.44 6.65 31.40
C LYS A 148 16.67 5.31 31.43
N PRO A 149 16.92 4.39 30.48
CA PRO A 149 16.27 3.08 30.47
C PRO A 149 16.58 2.24 31.71
N CYS A 150 17.81 2.34 32.23
CA CYS A 150 18.30 1.58 33.38
C CYS A 150 19.01 2.49 34.39
N LEU A 151 19.15 1.98 35.62
CA LEU A 151 19.97 2.61 36.66
C LEU A 151 21.45 2.63 36.27
N ASP A 152 22.21 3.56 36.83
CA ASP A 152 23.65 3.61 36.59
C ASP A 152 24.33 2.30 37.00
N GLY A 153 25.22 1.79 36.14
CA GLY A 153 25.89 0.49 36.31
C GLY A 153 25.10 -0.71 35.77
N TRP A 154 23.84 -0.53 35.38
CA TRP A 154 23.05 -1.56 34.70
C TRP A 154 23.10 -1.39 33.19
N VAL A 155 23.18 -2.49 32.46
CA VAL A 155 23.24 -2.53 31.00
C VAL A 155 21.84 -2.82 30.45
N PRO A 156 21.27 -1.95 29.60
CA PRO A 156 19.97 -2.21 28.97
C PRO A 156 20.11 -3.26 27.86
N PHE A 157 19.19 -4.22 27.83
CA PHE A 157 18.99 -5.09 26.67
C PHE A 157 17.50 -5.42 26.53
N GLN A 158 16.96 -5.10 25.35
CA GLN A 158 15.52 -5.18 25.06
C GLN A 158 14.69 -4.44 26.13
N SER A 159 13.81 -5.15 26.85
CA SER A 159 12.93 -4.57 27.88
C SER A 159 13.46 -4.76 29.31
N ASN A 160 14.70 -5.24 29.46
CA ASN A 160 15.29 -5.59 30.75
C ASN A 160 16.59 -4.81 31.01
N CYS A 161 16.97 -4.73 32.29
CA CYS A 161 18.22 -4.15 32.76
C CYS A 161 19.05 -5.23 33.45
N TYR A 162 20.33 -5.34 33.11
CA TYR A 162 21.23 -6.39 33.60
C TYR A 162 22.39 -5.81 34.41
N LEU A 163 22.72 -6.42 35.53
CA LEU A 163 23.89 -6.07 36.35
C LEU A 163 24.84 -7.25 36.41
N PHE A 164 26.00 -7.11 35.80
CA PHE A 164 27.07 -8.11 35.82
C PHE A 164 27.98 -7.83 37.02
N LYS A 165 27.69 -8.52 38.13
CA LYS A 165 28.45 -8.34 39.37
C LYS A 165 29.64 -9.31 39.40
N ALA A 166 30.81 -8.76 39.05
CA ALA A 166 32.10 -9.42 39.18
C ALA A 166 32.72 -9.07 40.54
N ASP A 167 32.88 -10.06 41.42
CA ASP A 167 33.65 -9.85 42.65
C ASP A 167 35.15 -9.97 42.31
N LYS A 168 35.92 -8.92 42.63
CA LYS A 168 37.33 -8.77 42.20
C LYS A 168 38.30 -9.72 42.93
N TYR A 169 37.88 -10.27 44.06
CA TYR A 169 38.71 -11.11 44.91
C TYR A 169 38.06 -12.48 45.12
N TYR A 170 38.86 -13.54 45.04
CA TYR A 170 38.35 -14.92 45.11
C TYR A 170 37.65 -15.24 46.45
N ASN A 171 37.94 -14.50 47.50
CA ASN A 171 37.30 -14.70 48.81
C ASN A 171 35.89 -14.09 48.89
N ASP A 172 35.42 -13.42 47.83
CA ASP A 172 34.13 -12.73 47.80
C ASP A 172 33.07 -13.50 46.98
N TRP A 173 33.41 -14.66 46.39
CA TRP A 173 32.45 -15.51 45.68
C TRP A 173 31.30 -15.93 46.59
N LYS A 174 30.09 -15.76 46.09
CA LYS A 174 28.84 -16.03 46.80
C LYS A 174 28.26 -17.38 46.40
N THR A 175 27.50 -17.98 47.31
CA THR A 175 26.62 -19.09 46.96
C THR A 175 25.49 -18.60 46.05
N TRP A 176 24.83 -19.50 45.31
CA TRP A 176 23.66 -19.16 44.51
C TRP A 176 22.59 -18.43 45.34
N GLN A 177 22.32 -18.91 46.56
CA GLN A 177 21.34 -18.31 47.48
C GLN A 177 21.75 -16.91 47.91
N ASP A 178 23.03 -16.69 48.23
CA ASP A 178 23.53 -15.38 48.63
C ASP A 178 23.52 -14.39 47.46
N SER A 179 23.90 -14.84 46.26
CA SER A 179 23.82 -14.03 45.04
C SER A 179 22.40 -13.62 44.73
N ARG A 180 21.44 -14.55 44.85
CA ARG A 180 20.02 -14.25 44.67
C ARG A 180 19.52 -13.22 45.70
N SER A 181 19.88 -13.41 46.96
CA SER A 181 19.51 -12.50 48.05
C SER A 181 20.08 -11.09 47.82
N ASP A 182 21.31 -11.01 47.30
CA ASP A 182 21.93 -9.74 46.90
C ASP A 182 21.15 -9.06 45.76
N CYS A 183 20.75 -9.80 44.71
CA CYS A 183 19.90 -9.27 43.63
C CYS A 183 18.55 -8.75 44.15
N GLN A 184 17.89 -9.51 45.02
CA GLN A 184 16.59 -9.14 45.61
C GLN A 184 16.68 -7.90 46.48
N ARG A 185 17.79 -7.70 47.20
CA ARG A 185 18.04 -6.44 47.93
C ARG A 185 18.15 -5.22 47.01
N MET A 186 18.53 -5.41 45.75
CA MET A 186 18.55 -4.39 44.71
C MET A 186 17.24 -4.29 43.92
N ARG A 187 16.17 -4.97 44.38
CA ARG A 187 14.87 -5.07 43.69
C ARG A 187 14.97 -5.69 42.28
N ALA A 188 15.89 -6.64 42.13
CA ALA A 188 16.06 -7.48 40.94
C ALA A 188 16.03 -8.96 41.34
N ASP A 189 16.27 -9.86 40.39
CA ASP A 189 16.50 -11.29 40.67
C ASP A 189 17.62 -11.81 39.74
N LEU A 190 18.07 -13.04 39.95
CA LEU A 190 19.02 -13.67 39.03
C LEU A 190 18.37 -13.85 37.64
N VAL A 191 19.18 -13.72 36.59
CA VAL A 191 18.68 -13.71 35.21
C VAL A 191 18.03 -15.05 34.82
N MET A 192 16.86 -14.98 34.19
CA MET A 192 16.25 -16.09 33.46
C MET A 192 16.48 -15.84 31.98
N ILE A 193 17.06 -16.81 31.29
CA ILE A 193 17.42 -16.65 29.88
C ILE A 193 16.28 -17.19 29.04
N GLU A 194 15.62 -16.32 28.28
CA GLU A 194 14.40 -16.62 27.54
C GLU A 194 14.62 -16.69 26.02
N SER A 195 15.76 -16.21 25.51
CA SER A 195 16.07 -16.23 24.09
C SER A 195 17.56 -16.44 23.80
N LEU A 196 17.88 -16.84 22.55
CA LEU A 196 19.26 -17.01 22.11
C LEU A 196 19.99 -15.66 22.09
N GLU A 197 19.31 -14.60 21.66
CA GLU A 197 19.87 -13.25 21.62
C GLU A 197 20.21 -12.74 23.02
N GLU A 198 19.40 -13.09 24.02
CA GLU A 198 19.70 -12.80 25.43
C GLU A 198 20.92 -13.58 25.92
N GLN A 199 21.04 -14.86 25.57
CA GLN A 199 22.22 -15.67 25.88
C GLN A 199 23.49 -15.06 25.27
N GLU A 200 23.44 -14.64 24.00
CA GLU A 200 24.57 -13.99 23.32
C GLU A 200 24.92 -12.65 23.97
N PHE A 201 23.92 -11.85 24.32
CA PHE A 201 24.11 -10.60 25.04
C PHE A 201 24.82 -10.83 26.39
N ILE A 202 24.37 -11.82 27.18
CA ILE A 202 24.98 -12.18 28.46
C ILE A 202 26.43 -12.62 28.26
N ASN A 203 26.68 -13.53 27.33
CA ASN A 203 28.03 -14.04 27.06
C ASN A 203 29.03 -12.92 26.69
N ASN A 204 28.58 -11.91 25.95
CA ASN A 204 29.40 -10.76 25.56
C ASN A 204 29.73 -9.79 26.72
N HIS A 205 29.03 -9.90 27.85
CA HIS A 205 29.22 -9.03 29.02
C HIS A 205 29.79 -9.77 30.23
N THR A 206 29.98 -11.09 30.13
CA THR A 206 30.62 -11.90 31.17
C THR A 206 32.09 -12.12 30.85
N GLU A 207 32.93 -11.99 31.87
CA GLU A 207 34.34 -12.38 31.80
C GLU A 207 34.51 -13.88 32.03
N ASP A 208 35.48 -14.49 31.34
CA ASP A 208 35.90 -15.86 31.61
C ASP A 208 36.84 -15.88 32.84
N TYR A 209 36.34 -16.46 33.92
CA TYR A 209 37.16 -16.71 35.10
C TYR A 209 37.91 -18.02 34.90
N HIS A 210 39.06 -17.96 34.23
CA HIS A 210 39.98 -19.09 34.03
C HIS A 210 40.62 -19.64 35.33
N ILE A 211 39.92 -19.54 36.46
CA ILE A 211 40.38 -19.95 37.79
C ILE A 211 40.09 -21.45 37.97
N ASP A 212 38.85 -21.88 37.74
CA ASP A 212 38.43 -23.29 37.71
C ASP A 212 37.01 -23.44 37.12
N ASP A 213 36.55 -24.67 36.93
CA ASP A 213 35.22 -25.01 36.38
C ASP A 213 34.04 -24.62 37.30
N ASN A 214 34.30 -24.16 38.52
CA ASN A 214 33.29 -23.93 39.55
C ASN A 214 33.05 -22.44 39.82
N HIS A 215 33.83 -21.53 39.23
CA HIS A 215 33.68 -20.09 39.41
C HIS A 215 33.12 -19.42 38.15
N GLY A 216 32.11 -18.58 38.35
CA GLY A 216 31.44 -17.88 37.26
C GLY A 216 30.23 -17.09 37.74
N TYR A 217 29.47 -16.57 36.79
CA TYR A 217 28.26 -15.81 37.09
C TYR A 217 27.09 -16.74 37.43
N TRP A 218 26.44 -16.50 38.56
CA TRP A 218 25.20 -17.18 38.89
C TRP A 218 24.04 -16.68 38.04
N ILE A 219 23.24 -17.63 37.53
CA ILE A 219 21.99 -17.37 36.83
C ILE A 219 20.80 -17.92 37.63
N GLY A 220 19.58 -17.58 37.22
CA GLY A 220 18.34 -17.99 37.89
C GLY A 220 18.00 -19.47 37.80
N LEU A 221 18.85 -20.27 37.15
CA LEU A 221 18.69 -21.71 37.07
C LEU A 221 19.19 -22.38 38.35
N SER A 222 18.37 -23.23 38.96
CA SER A 222 18.72 -23.97 40.18
C SER A 222 18.35 -25.45 40.09
N LYS A 223 19.00 -26.28 40.91
CA LYS A 223 18.76 -27.73 40.96
C LYS A 223 18.39 -28.17 42.37
N THR A 224 17.09 -28.31 42.61
CA THR A 224 16.52 -28.95 43.81
C THR A 224 15.79 -30.23 43.41
N GLY A 225 16.47 -31.07 42.62
CA GLY A 225 15.93 -32.26 41.97
C GLY A 225 16.10 -32.17 40.45
N LYS A 226 15.15 -31.53 39.77
CA LYS A 226 15.26 -31.15 38.35
C LYS A 226 15.82 -29.73 38.22
N TRP A 227 16.31 -29.39 37.03
CA TRP A 227 16.71 -28.03 36.70
C TRP A 227 15.46 -27.18 36.50
N THR A 228 15.35 -26.11 37.28
CA THR A 228 14.16 -25.25 37.32
C THR A 228 14.58 -23.79 37.41
N TRP A 229 13.91 -22.95 36.62
CA TRP A 229 14.02 -21.50 36.64
C TRP A 229 13.28 -20.90 37.85
N LEU A 230 13.48 -19.61 38.10
CA LEU A 230 12.91 -18.92 39.26
C LEU A 230 11.38 -18.87 39.27
N ASP A 231 10.76 -18.99 38.09
CA ASP A 231 9.31 -19.02 37.89
C ASP A 231 8.69 -20.43 38.00
N GLY A 232 9.51 -21.45 38.28
CA GLY A 232 9.06 -22.83 38.40
C GLY A 232 9.01 -23.62 37.08
N ARG A 233 9.32 -23.00 35.93
CA ARG A 233 9.44 -23.74 34.66
C ARG A 233 10.69 -24.62 34.70
N ASN A 234 10.56 -25.85 34.21
CA ASN A 234 11.72 -26.71 33.99
C ASN A 234 12.55 -26.18 32.82
N LEU A 235 13.85 -26.46 32.83
CA LEU A 235 14.71 -26.18 31.69
C LEU A 235 14.20 -26.95 30.45
N THR A 236 13.66 -26.23 29.47
CA THR A 236 13.13 -26.78 28.21
C THR A 236 14.00 -26.50 27.00
N VAL A 237 14.99 -25.62 27.12
CA VAL A 237 15.91 -25.21 26.05
C VAL A 237 17.34 -25.53 26.50
N THR A 238 18.09 -26.24 25.66
CA THR A 238 19.51 -26.58 25.85
C THR A 238 20.30 -26.02 24.69
#